data_AF-A0A930R2A6-F1
#
_entry.id   AF-A0A930R2A6-F1
#
_cell.length_a   1.000
_cell.length_b   1.000
_cell.length_c   1.000
_cell.angle_alpha   90.00
_cell.angle_beta   90.00
_cell.angle_gamma   90.00
#
_symmetry.space_group_name_H-M   'P 1'
#
loop_
_entity.id
_entity.type
_entity.pdbx_description
1 polymer ?
#
loop_
_entity_poly.entity_id
_entity_poly.type
_entity_poly.pdbx_seq_one_letter_code
_entity_poly.pdbx_strand_id
1 'polypeptide(L)'
;MELYFRKFYQGYTERDMRFPMKTTNTIFDLLSRNDAGFQRAEENGDDPDLWFSHAFRDAGYAFEVIDSHTESVLVPYAGGKPMILAFNDRYFDRKKIGEQMRTAQQYMVNLFSYELKKLSSLGALRQTESGVMALREEYYNDTFGVQMEEQSNECCMI
;
A
#
# COMPACT_ATOMS: atom_id res chain seq x y z
N MET A 1 13.24 -15.13 -31.77
CA MET A 1 12.43 -15.07 -30.54
C MET A 1 13.10 -15.84 -29.39
N GLU A 2 13.56 -17.06 -29.61
CA GLU A 2 14.26 -17.88 -28.60
C GLU A 2 15.52 -17.25 -27.99
N LEU A 3 16.35 -16.60 -28.82
CA LEU A 3 17.59 -15.95 -28.35
C LEU A 3 17.33 -14.74 -27.42
N TYR A 4 16.20 -14.05 -27.58
CA TYR A 4 15.77 -12.96 -26.71
C TYR A 4 15.43 -13.51 -25.32
N PHE A 5 14.54 -14.51 -25.25
CA PHE A 5 14.13 -15.11 -23.98
C PHE A 5 15.30 -15.74 -23.24
N ARG A 6 16.20 -16.44 -23.95
CA ARG A 6 17.40 -17.00 -23.34
C ARG A 6 18.29 -15.93 -22.71
N LYS A 7 18.48 -14.79 -23.36
CA LYS A 7 19.26 -13.67 -22.79
C LYS A 7 18.53 -12.96 -21.66
N PHE A 8 17.21 -12.78 -21.78
CA PHE A 8 16.40 -12.11 -20.76
C PHE A 8 16.37 -12.92 -19.45
N TYR A 9 16.16 -14.24 -19.52
CA TYR A 9 16.08 -15.10 -18.35
C TYR A 9 17.44 -15.62 -17.84
N GLN A 10 18.56 -15.25 -18.48
CA GLN A 10 19.89 -15.71 -18.08
C GLN A 10 20.29 -15.33 -16.64
N GLY A 11 19.73 -14.24 -16.10
CA GLY A 11 19.97 -13.78 -14.73
C GLY A 11 18.92 -14.23 -13.70
N TYR A 12 17.90 -14.98 -14.11
CA TYR A 12 16.81 -15.40 -13.24
C TYR A 12 16.99 -16.86 -12.83
N THR A 13 16.81 -17.14 -11.55
CA THR A 13 16.71 -18.51 -11.05
C THR A 13 15.29 -19.06 -11.26
N GLU A 14 15.15 -20.38 -11.17
CA GLU A 14 13.83 -21.02 -11.19
C GLU A 14 12.91 -20.47 -10.08
N ARG A 15 13.49 -20.16 -8.91
CA ARG A 15 12.75 -19.57 -7.79
C ARG A 15 12.23 -18.17 -8.11
N ASP A 16 13.01 -17.34 -8.79
CA ASP A 16 12.59 -15.99 -9.18
C ASP A 16 11.40 -16.03 -10.14
N MET A 17 11.39 -17.00 -11.04
CA MET A 17 10.28 -17.22 -11.99
C MET A 17 9.02 -17.80 -11.33
N ARG A 18 9.10 -18.24 -10.08
CA ARG A 18 7.99 -18.82 -9.31
C ARG A 18 7.30 -17.83 -8.37
N PHE A 19 7.71 -16.55 -8.38
CA PHE A 19 7.22 -15.49 -7.49
C PHE A 19 7.50 -15.82 -6.00
N PRO A 20 8.75 -15.62 -5.55
CA PRO A 20 9.14 -15.98 -4.19
C PRO A 20 8.42 -15.13 -3.15
N MET A 21 7.98 -15.77 -2.06
CA MET A 21 7.43 -15.07 -0.90
C MET A 21 8.54 -14.77 0.11
N LYS A 22 8.23 -13.98 1.17
CA LYS A 22 9.11 -13.79 2.34
C LYS A 22 9.41 -15.11 3.07
N THR A 23 8.55 -16.10 2.93
CA THR A 23 8.71 -17.45 3.48
C THR A 23 9.50 -18.34 2.52
N THR A 24 9.67 -19.62 2.87
CA THR A 24 10.36 -20.59 2.00
C THR A 24 9.60 -20.89 0.71
N ASN A 25 8.26 -20.79 0.73
CA ASN A 25 7.37 -21.07 -0.39
C ASN A 25 7.34 -19.94 -1.42
N THR A 26 6.85 -20.27 -2.61
CA THR A 26 6.54 -19.34 -3.69
C THR A 26 5.03 -19.30 -3.95
N ILE A 27 4.53 -18.26 -4.64
CA ILE A 27 3.12 -18.21 -5.05
C ILE A 27 2.77 -19.42 -5.94
N PHE A 28 3.70 -19.85 -6.79
CA PHE A 28 3.53 -21.05 -7.59
C PHE A 28 3.32 -22.31 -6.73
N ASP A 29 4.05 -22.44 -5.63
CA ASP A 29 3.91 -23.60 -4.72
C ASP A 29 2.52 -23.62 -4.07
N LEU A 30 2.02 -22.46 -3.63
CA LEU A 30 0.69 -22.29 -3.05
C LEU A 30 -0.45 -22.58 -4.04
N LEU A 31 -0.26 -22.22 -5.32
CA LEU A 31 -1.24 -22.39 -6.40
C LEU A 31 -1.06 -23.69 -7.19
N SER A 32 -0.14 -24.56 -6.78
CA SER A 32 0.07 -25.88 -7.40
C SER A 32 -0.39 -26.97 -6.44
N ARG A 33 0.56 -27.73 -5.86
CA ARG A 33 0.24 -28.80 -4.91
C ARG A 33 -0.08 -28.27 -3.52
N ASN A 34 0.45 -27.10 -3.16
CA ASN A 34 0.40 -26.56 -1.80
C ASN A 34 0.92 -27.58 -0.77
N ASP A 35 2.10 -28.17 -1.02
CA ASP A 35 2.67 -29.22 -0.17
C ASP A 35 2.84 -28.74 1.28
N ALA A 36 3.14 -27.46 1.49
CA ALA A 36 3.21 -26.85 2.82
C ALA A 36 1.88 -26.87 3.58
N GLY A 37 0.75 -26.71 2.88
CA GLY A 37 -0.58 -26.82 3.47
C GLY A 37 -0.92 -28.26 3.88
N PHE A 38 -0.55 -29.24 3.05
CA PHE A 38 -0.73 -30.66 3.38
C PHE A 38 0.15 -31.11 4.54
N GLN A 39 1.43 -30.72 4.54
CA GLN A 39 2.32 -31.02 5.65
C GLN A 39 1.77 -30.45 6.97
N ARG A 40 1.27 -29.21 6.94
CA ARG A 40 0.64 -28.58 8.11
C ARG A 40 -0.61 -29.33 8.58
N ALA A 41 -1.42 -29.83 7.67
CA ALA A 41 -2.62 -30.62 7.98
C ALA A 41 -2.24 -31.97 8.61
N GLU A 42 -1.28 -32.68 8.03
CA GLU A 42 -0.77 -33.94 8.55
C GLU A 42 -0.17 -33.77 9.96
N GLU A 43 0.62 -32.72 10.19
CA GLU A 43 1.17 -32.37 11.51
C GLU A 43 0.08 -32.08 12.56
N ASN A 44 -1.07 -31.57 12.14
CA ASN A 44 -2.22 -31.32 13.02
C ASN A 44 -3.11 -32.56 13.18
N GLY A 45 -2.87 -33.64 12.44
CA GLY A 45 -3.72 -34.83 12.41
C GLY A 45 -5.00 -34.66 11.58
N ASP A 46 -5.05 -33.65 10.72
CA ASP A 46 -6.15 -33.40 9.79
C ASP A 46 -5.95 -34.22 8.51
N ASP A 47 -7.03 -34.80 7.97
CA ASP A 47 -7.06 -35.41 6.64
C ASP A 47 -7.97 -34.57 5.73
N PRO A 48 -7.41 -33.57 5.03
CA PRO A 48 -8.20 -32.67 4.21
C PRO A 48 -8.58 -33.36 2.90
N ASP A 49 -9.75 -34.01 2.88
CA ASP A 49 -10.42 -34.48 1.65
C ASP A 49 -10.93 -33.29 0.83
N LEU A 50 -9.99 -32.60 0.19
CA LEU A 50 -10.23 -31.38 -0.58
C LEU A 50 -10.10 -31.66 -2.08
N TRP A 51 -11.10 -31.26 -2.86
CA TRP A 51 -11.01 -31.24 -4.33
C TRP A 51 -9.99 -30.23 -4.85
N PHE A 52 -9.71 -29.17 -4.08
CA PHE A 52 -8.67 -28.19 -4.39
C PHE A 52 -7.79 -27.95 -3.17
N SER A 53 -6.50 -28.25 -3.32
CA SER A 53 -5.50 -28.00 -2.28
C SER A 53 -4.90 -26.59 -2.31
N HIS A 54 -5.28 -25.78 -3.29
CA HIS A 54 -4.60 -24.52 -3.59
C HIS A 54 -4.89 -23.47 -2.50
N ALA A 55 -3.85 -22.83 -1.99
CA ALA A 55 -3.99 -21.75 -1.01
C ALA A 55 -4.29 -20.40 -1.70
N PHE A 56 -5.42 -20.31 -2.41
CA PHE A 56 -5.81 -19.10 -3.15
C PHE A 56 -5.81 -17.83 -2.30
N ARG A 57 -6.26 -17.96 -1.04
CA ARG A 57 -6.27 -16.86 -0.08
C ARG A 57 -4.85 -16.35 0.16
N ASP A 58 -3.94 -17.23 0.58
CA ASP A 58 -2.58 -16.85 0.95
C ASP A 58 -1.77 -16.38 -0.27
N ALA A 59 -1.97 -17.04 -1.42
CA ALA A 59 -1.41 -16.61 -2.70
C ALA A 59 -1.89 -15.21 -3.08
N GLY A 60 -3.19 -14.94 -2.97
CA GLY A 60 -3.76 -13.62 -3.25
C GLY A 60 -3.27 -12.52 -2.29
N TYR A 61 -3.05 -12.85 -1.02
CA TYR A 61 -2.50 -11.90 -0.04
C TYR A 61 -1.01 -11.61 -0.28
N ALA A 62 -0.25 -12.58 -0.77
CA ALA A 62 1.17 -12.43 -0.97
C ALA A 62 1.56 -11.94 -2.38
N PHE A 63 0.63 -12.01 -3.34
CA PHE A 63 0.88 -11.61 -4.71
C PHE A 63 0.71 -10.10 -4.91
N GLU A 64 1.75 -9.46 -5.43
CA GLU A 64 1.74 -8.04 -5.78
C GLU A 64 2.18 -7.87 -7.24
N VAL A 65 1.28 -7.35 -8.09
CA VAL A 65 1.58 -7.10 -9.52
C VAL A 65 2.59 -5.96 -9.69
N ILE A 66 2.50 -4.97 -8.81
CA ILE A 66 3.37 -3.80 -8.77
C ILE A 66 3.91 -3.72 -7.35
N ASP A 67 5.22 -3.83 -7.20
CA ASP A 67 5.95 -3.72 -5.92
C ASP A 67 6.03 -2.26 -5.45
N SER A 68 4.89 -1.56 -5.49
CA SER A 68 4.72 -0.21 -5.01
C SER A 68 3.72 -0.19 -3.87
N HIS A 69 4.21 -0.47 -2.67
CA HIS A 69 3.47 -0.14 -1.46
C HIS A 69 3.24 1.39 -1.43
N THR A 70 2.03 1.79 -1.83
CA THR A 70 1.54 3.15 -1.71
C THR A 70 0.52 3.24 -0.61
N GLU A 71 0.59 4.26 0.23
CA GLU A 71 -0.46 4.57 1.19
C GLU A 71 -1.16 5.86 0.78
N SER A 72 -2.48 5.90 1.00
CA SER A 72 -3.30 7.06 0.69
C SER A 72 -3.19 8.10 1.81
N VAL A 73 -2.77 9.31 1.45
CA VAL A 73 -2.65 10.45 2.37
C VAL A 73 -3.66 11.52 2.00
N LEU A 74 -4.40 12.03 2.99
CA LEU A 74 -5.34 13.13 2.81
C LEU A 74 -4.58 14.44 2.62
N VAL A 75 -4.78 15.11 1.48
CA VAL A 75 -4.06 16.34 1.16
C VAL A 75 -4.94 17.58 1.39
N PRO A 76 -4.35 18.74 1.74
CA PRO A 76 -5.07 19.98 1.96
C PRO A 76 -5.45 20.67 0.63
N TYR A 77 -6.04 19.93 -0.30
CA TYR A 77 -6.51 20.44 -1.59
C TYR A 77 -8.03 20.63 -1.60
N ALA A 78 -8.52 21.81 -1.98
CA ALA A 78 -9.96 22.11 -2.07
C ALA A 78 -10.75 21.62 -0.84
N GLY A 79 -11.67 20.66 -1.01
CA GLY A 79 -12.45 20.08 0.09
C GLY A 79 -11.67 19.18 1.07
N GLY A 80 -10.39 18.90 0.80
CA GLY A 80 -9.50 18.16 1.69
C GLY A 80 -9.16 18.94 2.97
N LYS A 81 -8.96 20.27 2.89
CA LYS A 81 -8.70 21.12 4.07
C LYS A 81 -9.76 20.99 5.17
N PRO A 82 -11.07 21.20 4.89
CA PRO A 82 -12.10 21.04 5.91
C PRO A 82 -12.24 19.58 6.37
N MET A 83 -11.88 18.59 5.55
CA MET A 83 -11.89 17.19 5.98
C MET A 83 -10.78 16.85 6.95
N ILE A 84 -9.56 17.35 6.75
CA ILE A 84 -8.46 17.17 7.70
C ILE A 84 -8.88 17.68 9.09
N LEU A 85 -9.55 18.84 9.14
CA LEU A 85 -10.11 19.40 10.37
C LEU A 85 -11.19 18.49 10.96
N ALA A 86 -12.15 18.04 10.15
CA ALA A 86 -13.22 17.16 10.60
C ALA A 86 -12.72 15.82 11.17
N PHE A 87 -11.69 15.22 10.56
CA PHE A 87 -11.07 14.00 11.07
C PHE A 87 -10.18 14.23 12.29
N ASN A 88 -9.78 15.48 12.56
CA ASN A 88 -8.99 15.84 13.73
C ASN A 88 -9.84 16.25 14.94
N ASP A 89 -11.17 16.27 14.81
CA ASP A 89 -12.08 16.46 15.93
C ASP A 89 -12.09 15.20 16.83
N ARG A 90 -11.95 15.40 18.14
CA ARG A 90 -12.01 14.32 19.14
C ARG A 90 -13.41 13.73 19.28
N TYR A 91 -14.44 14.51 18.97
CA TYR A 91 -15.84 14.09 19.06
C TYR A 91 -16.37 13.68 17.69
N PHE A 92 -15.77 12.65 17.11
CA PHE A 92 -16.14 12.16 15.80
C PHE A 92 -17.27 11.12 15.86
N ASP A 93 -18.30 11.29 15.02
CA ASP A 93 -19.44 10.36 14.93
C ASP A 93 -19.08 9.10 14.14
N ARG A 94 -18.85 7.99 14.85
CA ARG A 94 -18.54 6.68 14.25
C ARG A 94 -19.58 6.22 13.22
N LYS A 95 -20.85 6.63 13.33
CA LYS A 95 -21.89 6.25 12.37
C LYS A 95 -21.72 6.93 11.02
N LYS A 96 -21.08 8.10 10.99
CA LYS A 96 -20.86 8.90 9.76
C LYS A 96 -19.48 8.67 9.13
N ILE A 97 -18.61 7.88 9.77
CA ILE A 97 -17.24 7.65 9.29
C ILE A 97 -17.19 7.14 7.86
N GLY A 98 -18.08 6.21 7.50
CA GLY A 98 -18.07 5.62 6.16
C GLY A 98 -18.46 6.62 5.06
N GLU A 99 -19.38 7.54 5.35
CA GLU A 99 -19.76 8.61 4.40
C GLU A 99 -18.67 9.68 4.30
N GLN A 100 -18.10 10.08 5.43
CA GLN A 100 -17.00 11.04 5.45
C GLN A 100 -15.76 10.47 4.76
N MET A 101 -15.43 9.21 4.98
CA MET A 101 -14.30 8.54 4.32
C MET A 101 -14.52 8.41 2.81
N ARG A 102 -15.73 8.05 2.36
CA ARG A 102 -16.08 8.04 0.92
C ARG A 102 -15.91 9.40 0.28
N THR A 103 -16.29 10.46 0.99
CA THR A 103 -16.12 11.83 0.50
C THR A 103 -14.65 12.23 0.53
N ALA A 104 -13.86 11.75 1.48
CA ALA A 104 -12.43 12.04 1.62
C ALA A 104 -11.54 11.37 0.58
N GLN A 105 -11.94 10.22 0.05
CA GLN A 105 -11.18 9.50 -0.98
C GLN A 105 -10.86 10.36 -2.21
N GLN A 106 -11.71 11.32 -2.58
CA GLN A 106 -11.45 12.23 -3.72
C GLN A 106 -10.33 13.25 -3.46
N TYR A 107 -9.93 13.43 -2.19
CA TYR A 107 -8.87 14.33 -1.76
C TYR A 107 -7.66 13.57 -1.20
N MET A 108 -7.56 12.28 -1.48
CA MET A 108 -6.41 11.46 -1.11
C MET A 108 -5.48 11.26 -2.29
N VAL A 109 -4.18 11.27 -2.01
CA VAL A 109 -3.13 10.95 -2.99
C VAL A 109 -2.37 9.72 -2.49
N ASN A 110 -2.09 8.79 -3.39
CA ASN A 110 -1.26 7.63 -3.11
C ASN A 110 0.21 8.04 -3.16
N LEU A 111 0.91 7.87 -2.04
CA LEU A 111 2.32 8.15 -1.93
C LEU A 111 3.10 6.85 -1.79
N PHE A 112 4.20 6.73 -2.52
CA PHE A 112 5.08 5.58 -2.43
C PHE A 112 5.77 5.51 -1.07
N SER A 113 6.17 4.30 -0.67
CA SER A 113 6.87 4.08 0.59
C SER A 113 8.10 4.96 0.82
N TYR A 114 8.86 5.30 -0.24
CA TYR A 114 10.00 6.21 -0.11
C TYR A 114 9.57 7.67 0.12
N GLU A 115 8.45 8.10 -0.47
CA GLU A 115 7.85 9.42 -0.29
C GLU A 115 7.33 9.59 1.13
N LEU A 116 6.59 8.59 1.63
CA LEU A 116 6.08 8.56 3.00
C LEU A 116 7.21 8.65 4.02
N LYS A 117 8.29 7.87 3.83
CA LYS A 117 9.48 7.93 4.70
C LYS A 117 10.11 9.32 4.71
N LYS A 118 10.27 9.93 3.52
CA LYS A 118 10.86 11.27 3.41
C LYS A 118 9.98 12.32 4.10
N LEU A 119 8.68 12.36 3.79
CA LEU A 119 7.73 13.30 4.37
C LEU A 119 7.57 13.11 5.89
N SER A 120 7.58 11.86 6.37
CA SER A 120 7.58 11.56 7.80
C SER A 120 8.84 12.11 8.50
N SER A 121 10.02 11.96 7.90
CA SER A 121 11.28 12.50 8.45
C SER A 121 11.30 14.03 8.51
N LEU A 122 10.54 14.70 7.63
CA LEU A 122 10.36 16.15 7.60
C LEU A 122 9.24 16.66 8.53
N GLY A 123 8.52 15.76 9.21
CA GLY A 123 7.36 16.13 10.02
C GLY A 123 6.19 16.68 9.20
N ALA A 124 6.13 16.35 7.91
CA ALA A 124 5.10 16.79 6.96
C ALA A 124 3.81 15.97 7.06
N LEU A 125 3.86 14.76 7.62
CA LEU A 125 2.71 13.89 7.80
C LEU A 125 2.22 13.95 9.25
N ARG A 126 0.91 14.06 9.43
CA ARG A 126 0.25 14.03 10.73
C ARG A 126 -0.89 13.03 10.71
N GLN A 127 -0.96 12.18 11.73
CA GLN A 127 -2.14 11.35 11.96
C GLN A 127 -3.21 12.18 12.69
N THR A 128 -4.42 12.21 12.16
CA THR A 128 -5.56 12.87 12.82
C THR A 128 -6.04 12.03 14.00
N GLU A 129 -6.85 12.62 14.90
CA GLU A 129 -7.48 11.90 16.02
C GLU A 129 -8.33 10.69 15.57
N SER A 130 -8.89 10.75 14.35
CA SER A 130 -9.62 9.62 13.74
C SER A 130 -8.71 8.54 13.11
N GLY A 131 -7.39 8.72 13.15
CA GLY A 131 -6.41 7.78 12.61
C GLY A 131 -6.05 7.97 11.14
N VAL A 132 -6.63 8.96 10.45
CA VAL A 132 -6.37 9.25 9.03
C VAL A 132 -5.03 9.98 8.90
N MET A 133 -4.18 9.55 7.96
CA MET A 133 -2.93 10.25 7.66
C MET A 133 -3.21 11.47 6.78
N ALA A 134 -2.74 12.64 7.23
CA ALA A 134 -2.94 13.91 6.54
C ALA A 134 -1.60 14.61 6.28
N LEU A 135 -1.49 15.23 5.12
CA LEU A 135 -0.35 16.08 4.75
C LEU A 135 -0.54 17.48 5.34
N ARG A 136 0.54 18.02 5.88
CA ARG A 136 0.64 19.41 6.32
C ARG A 136 0.59 20.37 5.14
N GLU A 137 -0.03 21.53 5.34
CA GLU A 137 -0.27 22.51 4.28
C GLU A 137 1.02 23.07 3.69
N GLU A 138 2.07 23.18 4.51
CA GLU A 138 3.40 23.66 4.13
C GLU A 138 4.11 22.77 3.09
N TYR A 139 3.61 21.54 2.90
CA TYR A 139 4.14 20.55 1.96
C TYR A 139 3.20 20.28 0.78
N TYR A 140 2.18 21.12 0.59
CA TYR A 140 1.24 21.02 -0.52
C TYR A 140 1.22 22.31 -1.33
N ASN A 141 1.41 22.19 -2.64
CA ASN A 141 1.34 23.30 -3.59
C ASN A 141 0.16 23.11 -4.53
N ASP A 142 -0.67 24.13 -4.69
CA ASP A 142 -1.87 24.05 -5.54
C ASP A 142 -1.55 23.84 -7.04
N THR A 143 -0.31 24.14 -7.47
CA THR A 143 0.16 23.92 -8.86
C THR A 143 0.87 22.59 -9.02
N PHE A 144 1.73 22.19 -8.07
CA PHE A 144 2.62 21.03 -8.19
C PHE A 144 2.22 19.81 -7.35
N GLY A 145 1.25 19.95 -6.43
CA GLY A 145 0.80 18.90 -5.52
C GLY A 145 1.73 18.70 -4.32
N VAL A 146 1.98 17.45 -3.96
CA VAL A 146 2.81 17.09 -2.79
C VAL A 146 4.28 17.42 -3.06
N GLN A 147 4.89 18.16 -2.15
CA GLN A 147 6.28 18.60 -2.25
C GLN A 147 7.14 18.00 -1.13
N MET A 148 8.42 17.82 -1.43
CA MET A 148 9.39 17.21 -0.53
C MET A 148 10.30 18.23 0.16
N GLU A 149 9.96 19.50 -0.01
CA GLU A 149 10.62 20.68 0.53
C GLU A 149 9.52 21.54 1.16
N GLU A 150 9.83 22.17 2.29
CA GLU A 150 8.90 23.10 2.94
C GLU A 150 8.75 24.36 2.08
N GLN A 151 7.53 24.86 1.89
CA GLN A 151 7.34 26.14 1.21
C GLN A 151 8.00 27.26 2.02
N SER A 152 9.19 27.70 1.60
CA SER A 152 9.69 29.02 1.95
C SER A 152 8.74 30.04 1.32
N ASN A 153 7.89 30.66 2.14
CA ASN A 153 7.11 31.84 1.76
C ASN A 153 8.07 33.00 1.45
N GLU A 154 8.70 32.97 0.28
CA GLU A 154 9.23 34.16 -0.35
C GLU A 154 8.23 34.62 -1.40
N CYS A 155 7.49 35.64 -0.99
CA CYS A 155 6.64 36.47 -1.79
C CYS A 155 7.36 36.87 -3.09
N CYS A 156 6.97 36.30 -4.24
CA CYS A 156 7.22 36.94 -5.52
C CYS A 156 6.27 38.14 -5.66
N MET A 157 6.63 39.25 -5.01
CA MET A 157 6.21 40.57 -5.45
C MET A 157 7.05 40.94 -6.68
N ILE A 158 6.43 40.98 -7.85
CA ILE A 158 6.78 41.89 -8.94
C ILE A 158 5.48 42.55 -9.38
#